data_AF-A0A7X3VE39-F1
#
_entry.id   AF-A0A7X3VE39-F1
#
_cell.length_a   1.000
_cell.length_b   1.000
_cell.length_c   1.000
_cell.angle_alpha   90.00
_cell.angle_beta   90.00
_cell.angle_gamma   90.00
#
_symmetry.space_group_name_H-M   'P 1'
#
loop_
_entity.id
_entity.type
_entity.pdbx_description
1 polymer ?
#
loop_
_entity_poly.entity_id
_entity_poly.type
_entity_poly.pdbx_seq_one_letter_code
_entity_poly.pdbx_strand_id
1 'polypeptide(L)'
;MPDQDIVLLPHLMRRAGFGATPDELERYADMGYEATVEELLHPEKMPPALEDEDLIRRYHVDENGLLIVDSCQAYLVYRMINTRRPLEEKLALFWHGIFATGYTKLNQPKAILNQIEMFRRIGLGRFRDLL
;
A
#
# COMPACT_ATOMS: atom_id res chain seq x y z
N MET A 1 -1.52 25.44 16.30
CA MET A 1 -0.82 24.51 17.19
C MET A 1 0.13 23.65 16.35
N PRO A 2 1.17 24.23 15.75
CA PRO A 2 2.03 23.48 14.82
C PRO A 2 2.91 22.42 15.51
N ASP A 3 3.17 22.59 16.81
CA ASP A 3 4.10 21.76 17.57
C ASP A 3 3.55 20.36 17.94
N GLN A 4 2.21 20.20 18.01
CA GLN A 4 1.59 18.90 18.30
C GLN A 4 1.51 18.01 17.05
N ASP A 5 1.24 18.61 15.89
CA ASP A 5 1.12 17.89 14.61
C ASP A 5 2.44 17.23 14.20
N ILE A 6 3.58 17.87 14.50
CA ILE A 6 4.93 17.36 14.25
C ILE A 6 5.18 16.03 14.98
N VAL A 7 4.55 15.80 16.13
CA VAL A 7 4.67 14.51 16.88
C VAL A 7 3.63 13.50 16.41
N LEU A 8 2.43 13.95 16.04
CA LEU A 8 1.31 13.08 15.66
C LEU A 8 1.44 12.52 14.24
N LEU A 9 1.90 13.31 13.27
CA LEU A 9 2.04 12.88 11.87
C LEU A 9 3.01 11.71 11.69
N PRO A 10 4.23 11.70 12.27
CA PRO A 10 5.11 10.53 12.19
C PRO A 10 4.48 9.27 12.80
N HIS A 11 3.69 9.43 13.87
CA HIS A 11 2.96 8.31 14.44
C HIS A 11 1.88 7.79 13.48
N LEU A 12 1.08 8.69 12.91
CA LEU A 12 0.06 8.36 11.91
C LEU A 12 0.69 7.60 10.74
N MET A 13 1.77 8.10 10.14
CA MET A 13 2.40 7.50 8.96
C MET A 13 2.99 6.10 9.24
N ARG A 14 3.43 5.81 10.46
CA ARG A 14 3.84 4.45 10.86
C ARG A 14 2.67 3.46 10.99
N ARG A 15 1.47 3.96 11.32
CA ARG A 15 0.27 3.14 11.52
C ARG A 15 -0.55 2.98 10.25
N ALA A 16 -0.74 4.07 9.51
CA ALA A 16 -1.45 4.14 8.24
C ALA A 16 -0.57 3.79 7.03
N GLY A 17 0.74 3.59 7.21
CA GLY A 17 1.67 3.28 6.13
C GLY A 17 2.88 2.49 6.61
N PHE A 18 4.02 2.75 5.97
CA PHE A 18 5.31 2.14 6.29
C PHE A 18 6.29 3.15 6.91
N GLY A 19 5.80 4.31 7.33
CA GLY A 19 6.59 5.48 7.69
C GLY A 19 6.43 6.60 6.66
N ALA A 20 7.18 7.67 6.85
CA ALA A 20 7.29 8.79 5.92
C ALA A 20 8.71 9.37 5.98
N THR A 21 9.18 9.90 4.87
CA THR A 21 10.45 10.66 4.80
C THR A 21 10.27 12.04 5.44
N PRO A 22 11.36 12.74 5.78
CA PRO A 22 11.28 14.12 6.27
C PRO A 22 10.49 15.03 5.33
N ASP A 23 10.75 14.97 4.02
CA ASP A 23 10.08 15.80 3.01
C ASP A 23 8.55 15.50 2.95
N GLU A 24 8.17 14.23 3.07
CA GLU A 24 6.76 13.85 3.15
C GLU A 24 6.11 14.37 4.43
N LEU A 25 6.80 14.31 5.57
CA LEU A 25 6.30 14.82 6.84
C LEU A 25 6.12 16.34 6.82
N GLU A 26 7.04 17.09 6.21
CA GLU A 26 6.91 18.53 6.00
C GLU A 26 5.68 18.84 5.14
N ARG A 27 5.50 18.12 4.02
CA ARG A 27 4.29 18.26 3.18
C ARG A 27 3.00 18.01 3.96
N TYR A 28 2.94 16.93 4.75
CA TYR A 28 1.75 16.61 5.55
C TYR A 28 1.53 17.63 6.68
N ALA A 29 2.60 18.17 7.27
CA ALA A 29 2.52 19.21 8.28
C ALA A 29 1.94 20.51 7.70
N ASP A 30 2.36 20.88 6.49
CA ASP A 30 1.82 22.05 5.77
C ASP A 30 0.34 21.87 5.39
N MET A 31 -0.07 20.64 5.06
CA MET A 31 -1.49 20.31 4.81
C MET A 31 -2.34 20.34 6.09
N GLY A 32 -1.75 20.01 7.23
CA GLY A 32 -2.44 19.80 8.50
C GLY A 32 -2.89 18.35 8.70
N TYR A 33 -3.10 17.99 9.97
CA TYR A 33 -3.38 16.61 10.38
C TYR A 33 -4.68 16.05 9.79
N GLU A 34 -5.80 16.78 9.94
CA GLU A 34 -7.12 16.33 9.48
C GLU A 34 -7.16 16.18 7.96
N ALA A 35 -6.55 17.12 7.23
CA ALA A 35 -6.45 17.05 5.77
C ALA A 35 -5.60 15.86 5.31
N THR A 36 -4.52 15.55 6.05
CA THR A 36 -3.70 14.35 5.80
C THR A 36 -4.50 13.07 6.02
N VAL A 37 -5.29 12.98 7.10
CA VAL A 37 -6.17 11.83 7.35
C VAL A 37 -7.19 11.66 6.24
N GLU A 38 -7.82 12.75 5.80
CA GLU A 38 -8.78 12.73 4.69
C GLU A 38 -8.14 12.27 3.37
N GLU A 39 -6.92 12.74 3.04
CA GLU A 39 -6.17 12.26 1.87
C GLU A 39 -5.90 10.75 1.95
N LEU A 40 -5.46 10.25 3.11
CA LEU A 40 -5.16 8.83 3.31
C LEU A 40 -6.38 7.92 3.17
N LEU A 41 -7.56 8.38 3.63
CA LEU A 41 -8.82 7.62 3.55
C LEU A 41 -9.42 7.58 2.14
N HIS A 42 -8.91 8.41 1.23
CA HIS A 42 -9.39 8.54 -0.15
C HIS A 42 -8.31 8.27 -1.20
N PRO A 43 -7.70 7.06 -1.21
CA PRO A 43 -6.64 6.71 -2.16
C PRO A 43 -7.08 6.80 -3.63
N GLU A 44 -8.38 6.68 -3.92
CA GLU A 44 -8.94 6.85 -5.26
C GLU A 44 -8.78 8.28 -5.81
N LYS A 45 -8.65 9.28 -4.94
CA LYS A 45 -8.42 10.68 -5.30
C LYS A 45 -6.93 11.00 -5.50
N MET A 46 -6.04 10.11 -5.07
CA MET A 46 -4.59 10.27 -5.21
C MET A 46 -4.11 9.85 -6.61
N PRO A 47 -2.92 10.32 -7.05
CA PRO A 47 -2.26 9.77 -8.24
C PRO A 47 -2.15 8.24 -8.18
N PRO A 48 -1.83 7.58 -9.32
CA PRO A 48 -1.55 6.15 -9.32
C PRO A 48 -0.58 5.75 -8.22
N ALA A 49 -0.78 4.56 -7.63
CA ALA A 49 0.04 4.08 -6.51
C ALA A 49 1.54 4.12 -6.86
N LEU A 50 1.88 3.74 -8.08
CA LEU A 50 3.22 3.84 -8.64
C LEU A 50 3.20 4.76 -9.85
N GLU A 51 4.14 5.72 -9.91
CA GLU A 51 4.32 6.53 -11.12
C GLU A 51 4.98 5.73 -12.25
N ASP A 52 6.02 4.98 -11.91
CA ASP A 52 6.93 4.33 -12.87
C ASP A 52 6.67 2.83 -13.02
N GLU A 53 5.41 2.38 -12.85
CA GLU A 53 5.09 0.95 -12.91
C GLU A 53 5.42 0.34 -14.28
N ASP A 54 5.23 1.10 -15.35
CA ASP A 54 5.54 0.69 -16.72
C ASP A 54 7.04 0.46 -16.93
N LEU A 55 7.90 1.31 -16.34
CA LEU A 55 9.35 1.16 -16.40
C LEU A 55 9.78 -0.15 -15.75
N ILE A 56 9.25 -0.47 -14.57
CA ILE A 56 9.60 -1.71 -13.87
C ILE A 56 9.15 -2.91 -14.69
N ARG A 57 7.90 -2.93 -15.15
CA ARG A 57 7.40 -4.03 -15.99
C ARG A 57 8.19 -4.16 -17.29
N ARG A 58 8.81 -3.09 -17.78
CA ARG A 58 9.64 -3.14 -19.00
C ARG A 58 11.04 -3.66 -18.74
N TYR A 59 11.70 -3.19 -17.69
CA TYR A 59 13.10 -3.51 -17.41
C TYR A 59 13.30 -4.72 -16.51
N HIS A 60 12.26 -5.14 -15.80
CA HIS A 60 12.26 -6.28 -14.90
C HIS A 60 11.21 -7.30 -15.38
N VAL A 61 11.66 -8.23 -16.22
CA VAL A 61 10.81 -9.20 -16.95
C VAL A 61 9.99 -10.08 -15.99
N ASP A 62 10.58 -10.41 -14.85
CA ASP A 62 9.97 -11.25 -13.84
C ASP A 62 8.80 -10.54 -13.13
N GLU A 63 8.92 -9.23 -12.93
CA GLU A 63 7.95 -8.32 -12.33
C GLU A 63 6.84 -7.94 -13.32
N ASN A 64 7.06 -8.13 -14.62
CA ASN A 64 6.00 -8.12 -15.63
C ASN A 64 5.17 -9.41 -15.57
N GLY A 65 5.86 -10.56 -15.57
CA GLY A 65 5.23 -11.86 -15.65
C GLY A 65 4.47 -12.24 -14.38
N LEU A 66 5.06 -11.95 -13.20
CA LEU A 66 4.56 -12.31 -11.87
C LEU A 66 4.16 -13.78 -11.78
N LEU A 67 4.98 -14.66 -12.38
CA LEU A 67 4.69 -16.09 -12.53
C LEU A 67 5.33 -16.94 -11.42
N ILE A 68 6.36 -16.44 -10.76
CA ILE A 68 7.02 -17.10 -9.64
C ILE A 68 6.83 -16.30 -8.35
N VAL A 69 6.93 -16.99 -7.22
CA VAL A 69 6.67 -16.40 -5.90
C VAL A 69 7.64 -15.26 -5.59
N ASP A 70 8.91 -15.41 -5.93
CA ASP A 70 9.96 -14.43 -5.65
C ASP A 70 9.68 -13.09 -6.36
N SER A 71 9.28 -13.12 -7.63
CA SER A 71 8.91 -11.90 -8.38
C SER A 71 7.66 -11.24 -7.82
N CYS A 72 6.70 -12.04 -7.36
CA CYS A 72 5.50 -11.50 -6.72
C CYS A 72 5.83 -10.81 -5.40
N GLN A 73 6.71 -11.40 -4.59
CA GLN A 73 7.19 -10.80 -3.35
C GLN A 73 7.99 -9.53 -3.63
N ALA A 74 8.90 -9.55 -4.60
CA ALA A 74 9.67 -8.39 -5.02
C ALA A 74 8.74 -7.24 -5.47
N TYR A 75 7.74 -7.54 -6.31
CA TYR A 75 6.74 -6.56 -6.75
C TYR A 75 5.93 -5.97 -5.59
N LEU A 76 5.49 -6.79 -4.63
CA LEU A 76 4.76 -6.31 -3.45
C LEU A 76 5.63 -5.39 -2.59
N VAL A 77 6.88 -5.78 -2.32
CA VAL A 77 7.81 -4.96 -1.54
C VAL A 77 8.13 -3.66 -2.27
N TYR A 78 8.36 -3.73 -3.58
CA TYR A 78 8.57 -2.54 -4.40
C TYR A 78 7.39 -1.57 -4.28
N ARG A 79 6.15 -2.07 -4.38
CA ARG A 79 4.94 -1.26 -4.18
C ARG A 79 4.90 -0.64 -2.78
N MET A 80 5.13 -1.42 -1.73
CA MET A 80 5.08 -0.91 -0.35
C MET A 80 6.10 0.22 -0.10
N ILE A 81 7.24 0.21 -0.78
CA ILE A 81 8.29 1.23 -0.64
C ILE A 81 7.97 2.49 -1.46
N ASN A 82 7.47 2.33 -2.69
CA ASN A 82 7.35 3.43 -3.65
C ASN A 82 5.91 3.93 -3.82
N THR A 83 4.95 3.41 -3.04
CA THR A 83 3.54 3.76 -3.19
C THR A 83 3.26 5.20 -2.75
N ARG A 84 2.43 5.88 -3.52
CA ARG A 84 1.78 7.14 -3.11
C ARG A 84 0.52 6.93 -2.28
N ARG A 85 0.03 5.68 -2.18
CA ARG A 85 -1.20 5.30 -1.48
C ARG A 85 -0.86 4.37 -0.31
N PRO A 86 -0.18 4.86 0.75
CA PRO A 86 0.37 4.00 1.79
C PRO A 86 -0.70 3.25 2.57
N LEU A 87 -1.87 3.85 2.81
CA LEU A 87 -2.97 3.20 3.52
C LEU A 87 -3.57 2.03 2.73
N GLU A 88 -3.68 2.16 1.41
CA GLU A 88 -4.16 1.10 0.52
C GLU A 88 -3.28 -0.15 0.64
N GLU A 89 -1.95 0.02 0.56
CA GLU A 89 -1.00 -1.09 0.69
C GLU A 89 -0.94 -1.65 2.12
N LYS A 90 -1.02 -0.78 3.14
CA LYS A 90 -1.02 -1.18 4.54
C LYS A 90 -2.24 -2.04 4.88
N LEU A 91 -3.41 -1.65 4.40
CA LEU A 91 -4.65 -2.41 4.56
C LEU A 91 -4.62 -3.72 3.80
N ALA A 92 -4.10 -3.74 2.58
CA ALA A 92 -3.94 -4.98 1.83
C ALA A 92 -3.06 -5.99 2.59
N LEU A 93 -1.95 -5.53 3.17
CA LEU A 93 -1.08 -6.35 4.01
C LEU A 93 -1.78 -6.83 5.30
N PHE A 94 -2.53 -5.94 5.96
CA PHE A 94 -3.31 -6.28 7.14
C PHE A 94 -4.33 -7.39 6.83
N TRP A 95 -5.12 -7.23 5.77
CA TRP A 95 -6.13 -8.22 5.39
C TRP A 95 -5.51 -9.53 4.92
N HIS A 96 -4.38 -9.50 4.23
CA HIS A 96 -3.65 -10.72 3.87
C HIS A 96 -3.17 -11.51 5.11
N GLY A 97 -2.84 -10.82 6.21
CA GLY A 97 -2.53 -11.46 7.49
C GLY A 97 -3.73 -12.09 8.21
N ILE A 98 -4.94 -11.57 8.00
CA ILE A 98 -6.18 -12.12 8.57
C ILE A 98 -6.74 -13.26 7.70
N PHE A 99 -6.84 -13.03 6.40
CA PHE A 99 -7.26 -14.01 5.40
C PHE A 99 -6.04 -14.76 4.85
N ALA A 100 -5.34 -15.44 5.75
CA ALA A 100 -4.04 -16.05 5.49
C ALA A 100 -4.09 -17.12 4.38
N THR A 101 -3.76 -16.72 3.15
CA THR A 101 -3.52 -17.64 2.03
C THR A 101 -2.03 -17.82 1.82
N GLY A 102 -1.55 -19.06 1.97
CA GLY A 102 -0.13 -19.39 1.83
C GLY A 102 0.23 -19.98 0.47
N TYR A 103 1.36 -19.55 -0.09
CA TYR A 103 1.88 -20.08 -1.37
C TYR A 103 2.12 -21.60 -1.33
N THR A 104 2.67 -22.12 -0.24
CA THR A 104 3.04 -23.55 -0.11
C THR A 104 1.87 -24.52 -0.26
N LYS A 105 0.63 -24.05 -0.09
CA LYS A 105 -0.59 -24.86 -0.26
C LYS A 105 -1.27 -24.64 -1.61
N LEU A 106 -1.11 -23.46 -2.18
CA LEU A 106 -1.79 -23.06 -3.41
C LEU A 106 -0.97 -23.36 -4.66
N ASN A 107 0.37 -23.21 -4.58
CA ASN A 107 1.32 -23.32 -5.69
C ASN A 107 0.92 -22.46 -6.93
N GLN A 108 0.26 -21.33 -6.70
CA GLN A 108 -0.22 -20.39 -7.73
C GLN A 108 -0.02 -18.95 -7.24
N PRO A 109 1.11 -18.30 -7.55
CA PRO A 109 1.46 -17.02 -6.95
C PRO A 109 0.54 -15.88 -7.42
N LYS A 110 0.04 -15.94 -8.67
CA LYS A 110 -0.93 -14.98 -9.20
C LYS A 110 -2.25 -14.95 -8.44
N ALA A 111 -2.71 -16.07 -7.93
CA ALA A 111 -3.95 -16.12 -7.16
C ALA A 111 -3.82 -15.35 -5.83
N ILE A 112 -2.63 -15.39 -5.20
CA ILE A 112 -2.33 -14.58 -4.01
C ILE A 112 -2.28 -13.09 -4.36
N LEU A 113 -1.63 -12.73 -5.46
CA LEU A 113 -1.62 -11.33 -5.92
C LEU A 113 -3.02 -10.81 -6.23
N ASN A 114 -3.87 -11.61 -6.87
CA ASN A 114 -5.26 -11.24 -7.14
C ASN A 114 -6.06 -11.00 -5.85
N GLN A 115 -5.78 -11.78 -4.79
CA GLN A 115 -6.39 -11.57 -3.48
C GLN A 115 -5.91 -10.25 -2.85
N ILE A 116 -4.61 -9.96 -2.91
CA ILE A 116 -4.05 -8.68 -2.43
C ILE A 116 -4.66 -7.51 -3.21
N GLU A 117 -4.81 -7.63 -4.52
CA GLU A 117 -5.44 -6.62 -5.37
C GLU A 117 -6.92 -6.42 -5.03
N MET A 118 -7.64 -7.49 -4.68
CA MET A 118 -8.99 -7.40 -4.14
C MET A 118 -8.98 -6.59 -2.82
N PHE A 119 -8.05 -6.86 -1.91
CA PHE A 119 -7.95 -6.10 -0.66
C PHE A 119 -7.63 -4.61 -0.88
N ARG A 120 -6.83 -4.26 -1.89
CA ARG A 120 -6.63 -2.84 -2.25
C ARG A 120 -7.94 -2.18 -2.69
N ARG A 121 -8.71 -2.87 -3.54
CA ARG A 121 -9.94 -2.32 -4.13
C ARG A 121 -11.07 -2.14 -3.11
N ILE A 122 -11.25 -3.08 -2.18
CA ILE A 122 -12.42 -3.11 -1.29
C ILE A 122 -12.07 -3.17 0.22
N GLY A 123 -10.79 -3.14 0.58
CA GLY A 123 -10.33 -3.28 1.98
C GLY A 123 -10.70 -2.13 2.92
N LEU A 124 -11.02 -0.95 2.38
CA LEU A 124 -11.59 0.19 3.12
C LEU A 124 -13.12 0.09 3.28
N GLY A 125 -13.75 -0.86 2.59
CA GLY A 125 -15.20 -1.05 2.58
C GLY A 125 -15.72 -1.85 3.77
N ARG A 126 -16.90 -2.46 3.60
CA ARG A 126 -17.53 -3.25 4.67
C ARG A 126 -16.88 -4.62 4.72
N PHE A 127 -16.65 -5.12 5.93
CA PHE A 127 -16.09 -6.47 6.14
C PHE A 127 -16.85 -7.58 5.39
N ARG A 128 -18.18 -7.48 5.30
CA ARG A 128 -19.01 -8.46 4.58
C ARG A 128 -18.67 -8.60 3.10
N ASP A 129 -18.11 -7.55 2.50
CA ASP A 129 -17.77 -7.53 1.07
C ASP A 129 -16.41 -8.22 0.84
N LEU A 130 -15.68 -8.56 1.92
CA LEU A 130 -14.39 -9.29 1.90
C LEU A 130 -14.54 -10.82 2.08
N LEU A 131 -15.77 -11.32 2.29
CA LEU A 131 -16.10 -12.74 2.47
C LEU A 131 -16.52 -13.39 1.15
#